data_AF-A0A160N2W8-F1
#
_entry.id   AF-A0A160N2W8-F1
#
_cell.length_a   1.000
_cell.length_b   1.000
_cell.length_c   1.000
_cell.angle_alpha   90.00
_cell.angle_beta   90.00
_cell.angle_gamma   90.00
#
_symmetry.space_group_name_H-M   'P 1'
#
loop_
_entity.id
_entity.type
_entity.pdbx_description
1 polymer ?
#
loop_
_entity_poly.entity_id
_entity_poly.type
_entity_poly.pdbx_seq_one_letter_code
_entity_poly.pdbx_strand_id
1 'polypeptide(L)'
;MCRAVLCRLLVVAMLVAPALHASPTRRAKPPATKVSSQAALDAFHQARHCLELGLNIESLSNVRQICNRDGVSDRCSASRQAWRAHRIEQFQRAQSGCSADPKVQEADFRATLIAAVATGDPDVEDCYVEGWSNATSADIPMYVRTSEQLIAKGLARGDWRIVAVLANPIEPEGLAGAGMAINLPQLGSWMTDYRFNRLLWLGARGQYADMENFEVEAAARWLRPAARRRADAWAQAEFRRHFSHSPVLDQAPRGCLHVEPAD
;
A
#
# COMPACT_ATOMS: atom_id res chain seq x y z
N MET A 1 5.33 29.51 -70.35
CA MET A 1 5.95 28.69 -71.41
C MET A 1 6.08 27.28 -70.84
N CYS A 2 5.07 26.40 -70.90
CA CYS A 2 4.45 25.69 -72.03
C CYS A 2 5.37 24.66 -72.72
N ARG A 3 4.99 23.36 -72.60
CA ARG A 3 5.40 22.09 -73.28
C ARG A 3 5.91 21.04 -72.27
N ALA A 4 5.22 19.94 -71.92
CA ALA A 4 4.50 18.91 -72.70
C ALA A 4 5.42 18.29 -73.78
N VAL A 5 5.73 16.98 -73.84
CA VAL A 5 4.88 15.78 -73.99
C VAL A 5 5.81 14.53 -73.93
N LEU A 6 5.32 13.36 -73.47
CA LEU A 6 5.42 12.02 -74.10
C LEU A 6 5.12 10.94 -73.03
N CYS A 7 3.94 10.32 -73.01
CA CYS A 7 3.49 9.20 -73.85
C CYS A 7 4.27 7.90 -73.62
N ARG A 8 3.63 6.93 -72.94
CA ARG A 8 3.74 5.49 -73.23
C ARG A 8 2.58 4.74 -72.56
N LEU A 9 1.68 4.25 -73.41
CA LEU A 9 0.67 3.25 -73.10
C LEU A 9 1.35 1.89 -72.94
N LEU A 10 1.10 1.23 -71.82
CA LEU A 10 1.41 -0.18 -71.62
C LEU A 10 0.12 -0.87 -71.18
N VAL A 11 -0.43 -1.67 -72.08
CA VAL A 11 -1.54 -2.58 -71.83
C VAL A 11 -0.97 -3.81 -71.13
N VAL A 12 -1.30 -3.99 -69.86
CA VAL A 12 -1.00 -5.23 -69.11
C VAL A 12 -2.29 -6.01 -68.96
N ALA A 13 -2.30 -7.21 -69.53
CA ALA A 13 -3.39 -8.17 -69.41
C ALA A 13 -3.52 -8.65 -67.95
N MET A 14 -4.70 -8.49 -67.37
CA MET A 14 -5.03 -9.03 -66.04
C MET A 14 -5.33 -10.53 -66.15
N LEU A 15 -4.48 -11.35 -65.54
CA LEU A 15 -4.79 -12.73 -65.17
C LEU A 15 -5.52 -12.71 -63.83
N VAL A 16 -6.82 -13.01 -63.86
CA VAL A 16 -7.64 -13.19 -62.64
C VAL A 16 -7.41 -14.61 -62.12
N ALA A 17 -6.65 -14.73 -61.04
CA ALA A 17 -6.55 -15.97 -60.27
C ALA A 17 -7.75 -16.09 -59.30
N PRO A 18 -8.35 -17.27 -59.12
CA PRO A 18 -9.41 -17.48 -58.15
C PRO A 18 -8.85 -17.41 -56.72
N ALA A 19 -9.35 -16.47 -55.94
CA ALA A 19 -9.05 -16.33 -54.51
C ALA A 19 -9.67 -17.50 -53.73
N LEU A 20 -8.83 -18.46 -53.33
CA LEU A 20 -9.17 -19.44 -52.31
C LEU A 20 -9.43 -18.69 -51.00
N HIS A 21 -10.71 -18.59 -50.63
CA HIS A 21 -11.17 -18.05 -49.37
C HIS A 21 -10.79 -19.02 -48.24
N ALA A 22 -9.59 -18.88 -47.69
CA ALA A 22 -9.25 -19.49 -46.41
C ALA A 22 -10.09 -18.79 -45.32
N SER A 23 -11.08 -19.48 -44.79
CA SER A 23 -11.83 -19.00 -43.64
C SER A 23 -10.87 -18.71 -42.49
N PRO A 24 -10.90 -17.52 -41.86
CA PRO A 24 -10.07 -17.25 -40.70
C PRO A 24 -10.48 -18.19 -39.58
N THR A 25 -9.61 -19.15 -39.25
CA THR A 25 -9.74 -19.95 -38.05
C THR A 25 -9.71 -19.00 -36.86
N ARG A 26 -10.89 -18.76 -36.27
CA ARG A 26 -11.07 -18.05 -35.01
C ARG A 26 -10.19 -18.77 -33.98
N ARG A 27 -9.00 -18.23 -33.69
CA ARG A 27 -8.21 -18.67 -32.52
C ARG A 27 -9.10 -18.48 -31.31
N ALA A 28 -9.62 -19.58 -30.77
CA ALA A 28 -10.32 -19.57 -29.51
C ALA A 28 -9.38 -18.94 -28.47
N LYS A 29 -9.79 -17.81 -27.90
CA LYS A 29 -9.10 -17.20 -26.77
C LYS A 29 -9.00 -18.28 -25.70
N PRO A 30 -7.79 -18.63 -25.21
CA PRO A 30 -7.66 -19.60 -24.14
C PRO A 30 -8.61 -19.21 -23.00
N PRO A 31 -9.37 -20.15 -22.43
CA PRO A 31 -10.24 -19.83 -21.30
C PRO A 31 -9.36 -19.21 -20.22
N ALA A 32 -9.75 -18.02 -19.74
CA ALA A 32 -9.07 -17.40 -18.62
C ALA A 32 -9.22 -18.35 -17.42
N THR A 33 -8.16 -19.06 -17.07
CA THR A 33 -8.15 -19.89 -15.87
C THR A 33 -8.36 -18.95 -14.70
N LYS A 34 -9.56 -18.98 -14.13
CA LYS A 34 -9.87 -18.22 -12.91
C LYS A 34 -8.93 -18.75 -11.84
N VAL A 35 -7.96 -17.93 -11.43
CA VAL A 35 -7.21 -18.17 -10.20
C VAL A 35 -8.26 -18.27 -9.09
N SER A 36 -8.21 -19.35 -8.30
CA SER A 36 -9.14 -19.48 -7.18
C SER A 36 -8.86 -18.36 -6.17
N SER A 37 -9.89 -17.88 -5.47
CA SER A 37 -9.71 -16.84 -4.44
C SER A 37 -8.64 -17.24 -3.41
N GLN A 38 -8.57 -18.52 -3.06
CA GLN A 38 -7.55 -19.04 -2.16
C GLN A 38 -6.14 -18.92 -2.74
N ALA A 39 -5.93 -19.27 -4.01
CA ALA A 39 -4.62 -19.15 -4.63
C ALA A 39 -4.15 -17.69 -4.72
N ALA A 40 -5.07 -16.73 -4.89
CA ALA A 40 -4.75 -15.31 -4.84
C ALA A 40 -4.33 -14.85 -3.44
N LEU A 41 -5.03 -15.32 -2.39
CA LEU A 41 -4.67 -15.04 -1.00
C LEU A 41 -3.31 -15.65 -0.62
N ASP A 42 -3.07 -16.91 -0.99
CA ASP A 42 -1.81 -17.60 -0.71
C ASP A 42 -0.64 -16.87 -1.38
N ALA A 43 -0.81 -16.45 -2.63
CA ALA A 43 0.19 -15.67 -3.34
C ALA A 43 0.45 -14.30 -2.68
N PHE A 44 -0.60 -13.61 -2.23
CA PHE A 44 -0.47 -12.36 -1.50
C PHE A 44 0.29 -12.53 -0.19
N HIS A 45 -0.07 -13.51 0.64
CA HIS A 45 0.62 -13.75 1.90
C HIS A 45 2.08 -14.12 1.71
N GLN A 46 2.39 -14.93 0.69
CA GLN A 46 3.76 -15.28 0.33
C GLN A 46 4.56 -14.05 -0.09
N ALA A 47 4.00 -13.22 -0.97
CA ALA A 47 4.68 -12.02 -1.46
C ALA A 47 4.87 -10.97 -0.36
N ARG A 48 3.86 -10.78 0.50
CA ARG A 48 3.94 -9.93 1.70
C ARG A 48 5.08 -10.39 2.61
N HIS A 49 5.12 -11.68 2.94
CA HIS A 49 6.17 -12.25 3.77
C HIS A 49 7.58 -12.02 3.17
N CYS A 50 7.74 -12.25 1.86
CA CYS A 50 9.01 -12.01 1.19
C CYS A 50 9.44 -10.54 1.25
N LEU A 51 8.52 -9.60 1.05
CA LEU A 51 8.79 -8.17 1.13
C LEU A 51 9.15 -7.75 2.56
N GLU A 52 8.43 -8.23 3.58
CA GLU A 52 8.73 -7.96 4.98
C GLU A 52 10.15 -8.42 5.36
N LEU A 53 10.56 -9.62 4.93
CA LEU A 53 11.93 -10.11 5.15
C LEU A 53 12.97 -9.17 4.52
N GLY A 54 12.73 -8.72 3.28
CA GLY A 54 13.61 -7.77 2.59
C GLY A 54 13.73 -6.45 3.34
N LEU A 55 12.61 -5.84 3.73
CA LEU A 55 12.56 -4.59 4.47
C LEU A 55 13.25 -4.68 5.83
N ASN A 56 13.09 -5.81 6.53
CA ASN A 56 13.78 -6.05 7.80
C ASN A 56 15.31 -6.15 7.63
N ILE A 57 15.78 -6.86 6.60
CA ILE A 57 17.21 -6.94 6.28
C ILE A 57 17.77 -5.56 5.97
N GLU A 58 17.06 -4.78 5.14
CA GLU A 58 17.46 -3.42 4.75
C GLU A 58 17.53 -2.49 5.97
N SER A 59 16.45 -2.42 6.76
CA SER A 59 16.35 -1.58 7.95
C SER A 59 17.51 -1.84 8.93
N LEU A 60 17.74 -3.11 9.29
CA LEU A 60 18.83 -3.49 10.19
C LEU A 60 20.21 -3.21 9.60
N SER A 61 20.38 -3.41 8.29
CA SER A 61 21.64 -3.13 7.59
C SER A 61 21.95 -1.63 7.57
N ASN A 62 20.95 -0.80 7.32
CA ASN A 62 21.08 0.66 7.31
C ASN A 62 21.52 1.19 8.69
N VAL A 63 20.90 0.72 9.78
CA VAL A 63 21.32 1.10 11.14
C VAL A 63 22.75 0.65 11.44
N ARG A 64 23.15 -0.56 11.01
CA ARG A 64 24.55 -1.02 11.16
C ARG A 64 25.53 -0.12 10.40
N GLN A 65 25.19 0.30 9.18
CA GLN A 65 26.02 1.21 8.39
C GLN A 65 26.17 2.57 9.07
N ILE A 66 25.08 3.13 9.61
CA ILE A 66 25.11 4.38 10.40
C ILE A 66 26.04 4.22 11.61
N CYS A 67 25.90 3.13 12.38
CA CYS A 67 26.76 2.87 13.54
C CYS A 67 28.25 2.72 13.19
N ASN A 68 28.57 2.15 12.03
CA ASN A 68 29.94 2.03 11.55
C ASN A 68 30.54 3.38 11.14
N ARG A 69 29.71 4.34 10.70
CA ARG A 69 30.15 5.68 10.27
C ARG A 69 30.26 6.65 11.44
N ASP A 70 29.24 6.72 12.28
CA ASP A 70 29.04 7.86 13.19
C ASP A 70 29.48 7.59 14.64
N GLY A 71 29.74 6.33 15.01
CA GLY A 71 30.23 5.99 16.34
C GLY A 71 29.24 6.31 17.48
N VAL A 72 29.79 6.45 18.70
CA VAL A 72 29.27 5.99 20.00
C VAL A 72 27.88 6.53 20.42
N SER A 73 26.83 5.76 20.15
CA SER A 73 25.57 5.82 20.90
C SER A 73 25.25 4.45 21.51
N ASP A 74 24.41 4.39 22.54
CA ASP A 74 23.96 3.11 23.13
C ASP A 74 23.33 2.18 22.07
N ARG A 75 22.68 2.78 21.06
CA ARG A 75 22.11 2.09 19.89
C ARG A 75 23.19 1.38 19.06
N CYS A 76 24.44 1.84 19.12
CA CYS A 76 25.58 1.30 18.38
C CYS A 76 26.53 0.45 19.22
N SER A 77 26.12 0.05 20.43
CA SER A 77 26.86 -0.88 21.29
C SER A 77 27.15 -2.21 20.60
N ALA A 78 28.26 -2.86 20.98
CA ALA A 78 28.67 -4.14 20.40
C ALA A 78 27.60 -5.24 20.51
N SER A 79 26.86 -5.28 21.64
CA SER A 79 25.75 -6.22 21.84
C SER A 79 24.61 -5.99 20.87
N ARG A 80 24.17 -4.73 20.65
CA ARG A 80 23.15 -4.40 19.67
C ARG A 80 23.62 -4.68 18.24
N GLN A 81 24.87 -4.38 17.90
CA GLN A 81 25.42 -4.73 16.59
C GLN A 81 25.45 -6.24 16.34
N ALA A 82 25.85 -7.04 17.34
CA ALA A 82 25.82 -8.50 17.25
C ALA A 82 24.40 -9.03 17.11
N TRP A 83 23.43 -8.49 17.87
CA TRP A 83 22.02 -8.84 17.73
C TRP A 83 21.50 -8.55 16.32
N ARG A 84 21.77 -7.35 15.76
CA ARG A 84 21.37 -7.01 14.39
C ARG A 84 22.00 -7.93 13.35
N ALA A 85 23.29 -8.25 13.48
CA ALA A 85 23.96 -9.18 12.58
C ALA A 85 23.28 -10.55 12.59
N HIS A 86 22.98 -11.08 13.78
CA HIS A 86 22.27 -12.34 13.93
C HIS A 86 20.84 -12.30 13.36
N ARG A 87 20.09 -11.21 13.56
CA ARG A 87 18.74 -11.03 12.97
C ARG A 87 18.80 -10.97 11.44
N ILE A 88 19.74 -10.24 10.87
CA ILE A 88 19.95 -10.19 9.41
C ILE A 88 20.18 -11.60 8.86
N GLU A 89 21.05 -12.39 9.49
CA GLU A 89 21.29 -13.77 9.04
C GLU A 89 20.03 -14.66 9.16
N GLN A 90 19.22 -14.47 10.22
CA GLN A 90 17.95 -15.18 10.36
C GLN A 90 16.96 -14.84 9.23
N PHE A 91 16.82 -13.55 8.90
CA PHE A 91 15.95 -13.12 7.80
C PHE A 91 16.48 -13.57 6.44
N GLN A 92 17.79 -13.52 6.20
CA GLN A 92 18.40 -14.05 4.97
C GLN A 92 18.15 -15.55 4.79
N ARG A 93 18.21 -16.34 5.88
CA ARG A 93 17.86 -17.76 5.83
C ARG A 93 16.37 -17.98 5.52
N ALA A 94 15.48 -17.18 6.13
CA ALA A 94 14.05 -17.24 5.85
C ALA A 94 13.70 -16.82 4.41
N GLN A 95 14.55 -16.00 3.78
CA GLN A 95 14.36 -15.48 2.42
C GLN A 95 14.71 -16.50 1.32
N SER A 96 15.10 -17.74 1.64
CA SER A 96 15.58 -18.71 0.65
C SER A 96 14.59 -19.05 -0.48
N GLY A 97 13.29 -18.78 -0.29
CA GLY A 97 12.24 -18.95 -1.30
C GLY A 97 11.79 -17.64 -1.98
N CYS A 98 12.43 -16.52 -1.67
CA CYS A 98 12.10 -15.20 -2.19
C CYS A 98 13.16 -14.72 -3.18
N SER A 99 12.79 -13.75 -4.03
CA SER A 99 13.79 -13.01 -4.83
C SER A 99 14.79 -12.31 -3.90
N ALA A 100 16.06 -12.22 -4.28
CA ALA A 100 17.04 -11.37 -3.57
C ALA A 100 16.96 -9.89 -3.99
N ASP A 101 16.23 -9.57 -5.06
CA ASP A 101 16.05 -8.20 -5.55
C ASP A 101 14.82 -7.55 -4.89
N PRO A 102 14.99 -6.49 -4.08
CA PRO A 102 13.87 -5.79 -3.43
C PRO A 102 12.83 -5.25 -4.41
N LYS A 103 13.25 -4.84 -5.62
CA LYS A 103 12.31 -4.32 -6.64
C LYS A 103 11.40 -5.41 -7.17
N VAL A 104 11.91 -6.64 -7.28
CA VAL A 104 11.10 -7.80 -7.66
C VAL A 104 10.12 -8.15 -6.55
N GLN A 105 10.55 -8.15 -5.29
CA GLN A 105 9.65 -8.39 -4.15
C GLN A 105 8.51 -7.38 -4.07
N GLU A 106 8.82 -6.09 -4.26
CA GLU A 106 7.82 -5.01 -4.25
C GLU A 106 6.84 -5.15 -5.43
N ALA A 107 7.34 -5.47 -6.63
CA ALA A 107 6.50 -5.72 -7.79
C ALA A 107 5.58 -6.93 -7.61
N ASP A 108 6.10 -8.02 -7.03
CA ASP A 108 5.34 -9.24 -6.74
C ASP A 108 4.27 -8.99 -5.67
N PHE A 109 4.64 -8.29 -4.59
CA PHE A 109 3.71 -7.88 -3.53
C PHE A 109 2.56 -7.05 -4.11
N ARG A 110 2.88 -6.02 -4.89
CA ARG A 110 1.87 -5.17 -5.54
C ARG A 110 0.95 -5.98 -6.46
N ALA A 111 1.52 -6.83 -7.33
CA ALA A 111 0.74 -7.59 -8.29
C ALA A 111 -0.22 -8.57 -7.61
N THR A 112 0.26 -9.26 -6.59
CA THR A 112 -0.54 -10.22 -5.81
C THR A 112 -1.57 -9.52 -4.93
N LEU A 113 -1.24 -8.37 -4.33
CA LEU A 113 -2.18 -7.52 -3.60
C LEU A 113 -3.35 -7.09 -4.49
N ILE A 114 -3.09 -6.51 -5.67
CA ILE A 114 -4.14 -6.11 -6.62
C ILE A 114 -5.03 -7.28 -7.01
N ALA A 115 -4.46 -8.46 -7.25
CA ALA A 115 -5.21 -9.66 -7.59
C ALA A 115 -6.07 -10.16 -6.42
N ALA A 116 -5.57 -10.03 -5.19
CA ALA A 116 -6.22 -10.52 -3.99
C ALA A 116 -7.33 -9.59 -3.49
N VAL A 117 -7.39 -8.30 -3.85
CA VAL A 117 -8.45 -7.37 -3.36
C VAL A 117 -9.86 -7.92 -3.58
N ALA A 118 -10.10 -8.55 -4.73
CA ALA A 118 -11.41 -9.09 -5.09
C ALA A 118 -11.88 -10.25 -4.19
N THR A 119 -11.00 -10.79 -3.34
CA THR A 119 -11.33 -11.86 -2.39
C THR A 119 -12.18 -11.36 -1.22
N GLY A 120 -12.11 -10.05 -0.93
CA GLY A 120 -12.82 -9.42 0.19
C GLY A 120 -12.22 -9.69 1.56
N ASP A 121 -11.00 -10.24 1.62
CA ASP A 121 -10.26 -10.49 2.85
C ASP A 121 -9.84 -9.18 3.54
N PRO A 122 -10.17 -8.98 4.84
CA PRO A 122 -9.87 -7.74 5.54
C PRO A 122 -8.38 -7.36 5.58
N ASP A 123 -7.46 -8.32 5.61
CA ASP A 123 -6.02 -8.02 5.63
C ASP A 123 -5.53 -7.53 4.28
N VAL A 124 -6.06 -8.11 3.20
CA VAL A 124 -5.76 -7.64 1.84
C VAL A 124 -6.31 -6.24 1.62
N GLU A 125 -7.53 -5.97 2.09
CA GLU A 125 -8.17 -4.68 1.90
C GLU A 125 -7.46 -3.56 2.67
N ASP A 126 -7.06 -3.84 3.90
CA ASP A 126 -6.25 -2.94 4.72
C ASP A 126 -4.90 -2.63 4.05
N CYS A 127 -4.20 -3.69 3.60
CA CYS A 127 -2.97 -3.56 2.82
C CYS A 127 -3.14 -2.73 1.54
N TYR A 128 -4.28 -2.88 0.86
CA TYR A 128 -4.54 -2.07 -0.33
C TYR A 128 -4.74 -0.60 0.03
N VAL A 129 -5.41 -0.30 1.13
CA VAL A 129 -5.62 1.09 1.57
C VAL A 129 -4.31 1.73 2.01
N GLU A 130 -3.47 1.03 2.78
CA GLU A 130 -2.12 1.49 3.14
C GLU A 130 -1.25 1.72 1.89
N GLY A 131 -1.43 0.88 0.87
CA GLY A 131 -0.80 1.05 -0.42
C GLY A 131 0.60 0.45 -0.48
N TRP A 132 1.36 0.88 -1.49
CA TRP A 132 2.70 0.40 -1.76
C TRP A 132 3.58 1.55 -2.26
N SER A 133 4.90 1.33 -2.30
CA SER A 133 5.88 2.29 -2.81
C SER A 133 5.92 2.26 -4.36
N ASN A 134 6.57 3.25 -5.00
CA ASN A 134 6.83 3.22 -6.46
C ASN A 134 5.59 3.06 -7.38
N ALA A 135 4.51 3.77 -7.09
CA ALA A 135 3.35 3.78 -7.98
C ALA A 135 3.59 4.51 -9.29
N THR A 136 2.91 4.05 -10.34
CA THR A 136 2.87 4.79 -11.61
C THR A 136 1.64 5.69 -11.62
N SER A 137 1.70 6.81 -12.34
CA SER A 137 0.56 7.70 -12.52
C SER A 137 -0.67 7.00 -13.12
N ALA A 138 -0.48 5.89 -13.83
CA ALA A 138 -1.54 5.08 -14.37
C ALA A 138 -2.35 4.32 -13.30
N ASP A 139 -1.74 4.03 -12.14
CA ASP A 139 -2.37 3.26 -11.06
C ASP A 139 -3.28 4.11 -10.18
N ILE A 140 -2.93 5.40 -10.03
CA ILE A 140 -3.56 6.33 -9.09
C ILE A 140 -5.10 6.35 -9.21
N PRO A 141 -5.72 6.50 -10.40
CA PRO A 141 -7.17 6.57 -10.49
C PRO A 141 -7.88 5.29 -10.03
N MET A 142 -7.28 4.13 -10.30
CA MET A 142 -7.86 2.84 -9.88
C MET A 142 -7.68 2.64 -8.38
N TYR A 143 -6.49 2.97 -7.87
CA TYR A 143 -6.17 2.95 -6.45
C TYR A 143 -7.15 3.80 -5.64
N VAL A 144 -7.29 5.08 -5.96
CA VAL A 144 -8.17 6.00 -5.21
C VAL A 144 -9.60 5.47 -5.17
N ARG A 145 -10.19 5.11 -6.32
CA ARG A 145 -11.57 4.60 -6.36
C ARG A 145 -11.77 3.32 -5.55
N THR A 146 -10.78 2.43 -5.56
CA THR A 146 -10.87 1.15 -4.85
C THR A 146 -10.69 1.38 -3.35
N SER A 147 -9.68 2.14 -2.95
CA SER A 147 -9.42 2.48 -1.55
C SER A 147 -10.58 3.23 -0.90
N GLU A 148 -11.28 4.13 -1.61
CA GLU A 148 -12.48 4.79 -1.06
C GLU A 148 -13.57 3.78 -0.65
N GLN A 149 -13.79 2.75 -1.47
CA GLN A 149 -14.75 1.68 -1.17
C GLN A 149 -14.27 0.82 0.00
N LEU A 150 -12.98 0.48 0.03
CA LEU A 150 -12.38 -0.33 1.08
C LEU A 150 -12.34 0.40 2.43
N ILE A 151 -12.07 1.71 2.43
CA ILE A 151 -12.14 2.57 3.62
C ILE A 151 -13.56 2.54 4.19
N ALA A 152 -14.58 2.80 3.35
CA ALA A 152 -15.96 2.78 3.80
C ALA A 152 -16.36 1.41 4.36
N LYS A 153 -15.91 0.32 3.70
CA LYS A 153 -16.15 -1.05 4.17
C LYS A 153 -15.46 -1.32 5.50
N GLY A 154 -14.20 -0.92 5.66
CA GLY A 154 -13.42 -1.13 6.88
C GLY A 154 -13.94 -0.33 8.07
N LEU A 155 -14.32 0.93 7.87
CA LEU A 155 -14.99 1.73 8.90
C LEU A 155 -16.31 1.08 9.32
N ALA A 156 -17.10 0.58 8.36
CA ALA A 156 -18.36 -0.09 8.67
C ALA A 156 -18.18 -1.37 9.50
N ARG A 157 -17.04 -2.07 9.35
CA ARG A 157 -16.66 -3.25 10.15
C ARG A 157 -16.09 -2.91 11.54
N GLY A 158 -15.74 -1.66 11.80
CA GLY A 158 -15.00 -1.31 13.01
C GLY A 158 -13.52 -1.73 12.97
N ASP A 159 -12.90 -1.71 11.79
CA ASP A 159 -11.49 -2.09 11.58
C ASP A 159 -10.53 -0.96 11.96
N TRP A 160 -9.83 -1.11 13.09
CA TRP A 160 -8.92 -0.09 13.61
C TRP A 160 -7.72 0.18 12.71
N ARG A 161 -7.31 -0.76 11.85
CA ARG A 161 -6.15 -0.56 10.97
C ARG A 161 -6.44 0.48 9.89
N ILE A 162 -7.65 0.48 9.34
CA ILE A 162 -8.12 1.52 8.43
C ILE A 162 -8.13 2.90 9.11
N VAL A 163 -8.55 2.96 10.38
CA VAL A 163 -8.50 4.21 11.15
C VAL A 163 -7.05 4.67 11.31
N ALA A 164 -6.12 3.76 11.62
CA ALA A 164 -4.70 4.05 11.76
C ALA A 164 -4.07 4.58 10.46
N VAL A 165 -4.39 3.99 9.30
CA VAL A 165 -3.92 4.50 7.99
C VAL A 165 -4.39 5.94 7.76
N LEU A 166 -5.61 6.28 8.19
CA LEU A 166 -6.22 7.60 8.00
C LEU A 166 -5.83 8.63 9.09
N ALA A 167 -5.31 8.17 10.21
CA ALA A 167 -4.78 8.98 11.31
C ALA A 167 -3.34 9.46 11.07
N ASN A 168 -2.75 9.15 9.92
CA ASN A 168 -1.39 9.56 9.60
C ASN A 168 -1.25 11.10 9.55
N PRO A 169 -0.21 11.66 10.19
CA PRO A 169 0.00 13.09 10.27
C PRO A 169 0.37 13.68 8.91
N ILE A 170 0.02 14.95 8.71
CA ILE A 170 0.21 15.71 7.45
C ILE A 170 1.66 16.15 7.25
N GLU A 171 2.51 15.99 8.26
CA GLU A 171 3.86 16.53 8.22
C GLU A 171 4.67 15.97 7.04
N PRO A 172 5.65 16.74 6.51
CA PRO A 172 6.48 16.30 5.37
C PRO A 172 7.10 14.92 5.59
N GLU A 173 7.41 14.60 6.85
CA GLU A 173 7.94 13.31 7.29
C GLU A 173 6.85 12.24 7.47
N GLY A 174 5.64 12.61 7.87
CA GLY A 174 4.48 11.70 8.01
C GLY A 174 3.93 11.19 6.67
N LEU A 175 4.10 11.98 5.60
CA LEU A 175 3.79 11.54 4.23
C LEU A 175 5.01 10.97 3.48
N ALA A 176 6.24 11.21 3.96
CA ALA A 176 7.47 10.64 3.41
C ALA A 176 7.57 9.14 3.77
N GLY A 177 6.77 8.33 3.09
CA GLY A 177 6.60 6.91 3.38
C GLY A 177 5.18 6.41 3.14
N ALA A 178 4.20 7.31 3.02
CA ALA A 178 2.80 6.98 2.78
C ALA A 178 2.56 6.32 1.40
N GLY A 179 3.58 6.23 0.53
CA GLY A 179 3.50 5.54 -0.75
C GLY A 179 2.29 5.99 -1.56
N MET A 180 1.42 5.04 -1.91
CA MET A 180 0.19 5.30 -2.63
C MET A 180 -0.87 6.06 -1.82
N ALA A 181 -0.91 5.91 -0.49
CA ALA A 181 -1.92 6.53 0.36
C ALA A 181 -1.91 8.05 0.29
N ILE A 182 -0.78 8.69 -0.04
CA ILE A 182 -0.73 10.14 -0.26
C ILE A 182 -1.73 10.66 -1.30
N ASN A 183 -2.19 9.79 -2.20
CA ASN A 183 -3.17 10.13 -3.24
C ASN A 183 -4.62 10.05 -2.76
N LEU A 184 -4.88 9.59 -1.54
CA LEU A 184 -6.23 9.49 -0.99
C LEU A 184 -6.75 10.89 -0.66
N PRO A 185 -7.93 11.29 -1.16
CA PRO A 185 -8.49 12.62 -0.88
C PRO A 185 -8.85 12.82 0.60
N GLN A 186 -8.97 11.73 1.35
CA GLN A 186 -9.18 11.77 2.78
C GLN A 186 -7.91 12.27 3.50
N LEU A 187 -6.71 11.95 3.01
CA LEU A 187 -5.45 12.28 3.67
C LEU A 187 -4.99 13.72 3.40
N GLY A 188 -4.09 14.22 4.24
CA GLY A 188 -3.46 15.53 4.04
C GLY A 188 -4.24 16.75 4.59
N SER A 189 -5.27 16.55 5.42
CA SER A 189 -6.01 17.64 6.06
C SER A 189 -6.04 17.55 7.59
N TRP A 190 -5.85 18.67 8.29
CA TRP A 190 -5.83 18.70 9.77
C TRP A 190 -7.17 18.23 10.37
N MET A 191 -8.23 18.37 9.59
CA MET A 191 -9.56 17.89 9.96
C MET A 191 -9.65 16.36 9.91
N THR A 192 -9.04 15.73 8.91
CA THR A 192 -8.96 14.26 8.80
C THR A 192 -8.10 13.71 9.93
N ASP A 193 -6.89 14.22 10.03
CA ASP A 193 -5.90 13.84 11.04
C ASP A 193 -6.54 13.86 12.45
N TYR A 194 -7.10 15.01 12.86
CA TYR A 194 -7.79 15.12 14.15
C TYR A 194 -8.95 14.12 14.29
N ARG A 195 -9.77 13.91 13.25
CA ARG A 195 -10.94 13.02 13.32
C ARG A 195 -10.54 11.58 13.60
N PHE A 196 -9.57 11.06 12.86
CA PHE A 196 -9.17 9.66 12.95
C PHE A 196 -8.30 9.42 14.19
N ASN A 197 -7.41 10.33 14.58
CA ASN A 197 -6.72 10.26 15.88
C ASN A 197 -7.71 10.33 17.04
N ARG A 198 -8.76 11.16 16.96
CA ARG A 198 -9.81 11.19 17.99
C ARG A 198 -10.59 9.88 18.08
N LEU A 199 -10.81 9.22 16.94
CA LEU A 199 -11.48 7.92 16.88
C LEU A 199 -10.60 6.81 17.46
N LEU A 200 -9.29 6.78 17.18
CA LEU A 200 -8.34 5.87 17.82
C LEU A 200 -8.29 6.08 19.33
N TRP A 201 -8.17 7.34 19.77
CA TRP A 201 -8.17 7.69 21.19
C TRP A 201 -9.40 7.15 21.94
N LEU A 202 -10.59 7.22 21.34
CA LEU A 202 -11.82 6.69 21.94
C LEU A 202 -11.80 5.16 22.12
N GLY A 203 -11.07 4.44 21.27
CA GLY A 203 -10.90 2.99 21.34
C GLY A 203 -9.66 2.53 22.11
N ALA A 204 -8.80 3.46 22.54
CA ALA A 204 -7.53 3.16 23.17
C ALA A 204 -7.59 3.18 24.71
N ARG A 205 -6.61 2.53 25.34
CA ARG A 205 -6.37 2.57 26.78
C ARG A 205 -4.88 2.62 27.12
N GLY A 206 -4.57 2.97 28.36
CA GLY A 206 -3.19 2.99 28.88
C GLY A 206 -2.29 3.93 28.10
N GLN A 207 -1.01 3.58 27.98
CA GLN A 207 0.00 4.40 27.31
C GLN A 207 -0.37 4.74 25.87
N TYR A 208 -1.03 3.83 25.15
CA TYR A 208 -1.44 4.10 23.78
C TYR A 208 -2.51 5.20 23.70
N ALA A 209 -3.46 5.26 24.65
CA ALA A 209 -4.41 6.37 24.72
C ALA A 209 -3.72 7.73 24.99
N ASP A 210 -2.65 7.73 25.81
CA ASP A 210 -1.90 8.96 26.08
C ASP A 210 -1.17 9.45 24.81
N MET A 211 -0.62 8.52 24.02
CA MET A 211 0.00 8.82 22.72
C MET A 211 -1.03 9.39 21.73
N GLU A 212 -2.18 8.72 21.56
CA GLU A 212 -3.24 9.21 20.66
C GLU A 212 -3.79 10.57 21.11
N ASN A 213 -3.85 10.83 22.42
CA ASN A 213 -4.26 12.14 22.92
C ASN A 213 -3.24 13.23 22.55
N PHE A 214 -1.95 12.91 22.55
CA PHE A 214 -0.92 13.83 22.08
C PHE A 214 -1.11 14.20 20.60
N GLU A 215 -1.39 13.21 19.74
CA GLU A 215 -1.65 13.44 18.31
C GLU A 215 -2.93 14.26 18.07
N VAL A 216 -4.00 13.96 18.82
CA VAL A 216 -5.24 14.77 18.81
C VAL A 216 -4.95 16.24 19.13
N GLU A 217 -4.19 16.50 20.19
CA GLU A 217 -3.85 17.86 20.62
C GLU A 217 -2.87 18.55 19.65
N ALA A 218 -2.01 17.81 18.97
CA ALA A 218 -1.14 18.34 17.92
C ALA A 218 -1.97 18.84 16.73
N ALA A 219 -2.88 18.01 16.21
CA ALA A 219 -3.79 18.39 15.12
C ALA A 219 -4.77 19.50 15.53
N ALA A 220 -5.19 19.54 16.81
CA ALA A 220 -6.12 20.53 17.35
C ALA A 220 -5.65 21.97 17.16
N ARG A 221 -4.33 22.21 17.19
CA ARG A 221 -3.71 23.54 17.09
C ARG A 221 -4.02 24.25 15.78
N TRP A 222 -4.30 23.46 14.74
CA TRP A 222 -4.59 23.94 13.39
C TRP A 222 -6.09 24.08 13.10
N LEU A 223 -6.95 23.71 14.06
CA LEU A 223 -8.40 23.72 13.91
C LEU A 223 -9.06 24.81 14.74
N ARG A 224 -10.02 25.51 14.12
CA ARG A 224 -10.91 26.42 14.86
C ARG A 224 -11.78 25.63 15.86
N PRO A 225 -12.18 26.21 17.00
CA PRO A 225 -12.98 25.51 18.01
C PRO A 225 -14.26 24.86 17.47
N ALA A 226 -14.94 25.50 16.51
CA ALA A 226 -16.13 24.92 15.88
C ALA A 226 -15.83 23.69 15.01
N ALA A 227 -14.66 23.64 14.36
CA ALA A 227 -14.23 22.48 13.59
C ALA A 227 -13.92 21.30 14.51
N ARG A 228 -13.20 21.54 15.62
CA ARG A 228 -12.91 20.52 16.64
C ARG A 228 -14.19 19.89 17.19
N ARG A 229 -15.17 20.69 17.63
CA ARG A 229 -16.45 20.17 18.13
C ARG A 229 -17.19 19.30 17.12
N ARG A 230 -17.15 19.64 15.83
CA ARG A 230 -17.74 18.81 14.77
C ARG A 230 -16.96 17.51 14.56
N ALA A 231 -15.64 17.56 14.67
CA ALA A 231 -14.80 16.37 14.58
C ALA A 231 -15.02 15.44 15.79
N ASP A 232 -15.10 15.98 17.01
CA ASP A 232 -15.40 15.22 18.23
C ASP A 232 -16.77 14.52 18.13
N ALA A 233 -17.79 15.27 17.69
CA ALA A 233 -19.13 14.71 17.51
C ALA A 233 -19.14 13.60 16.45
N TRP A 234 -18.39 13.77 15.36
CA TRP A 234 -18.22 12.74 14.34
C TRP A 234 -17.53 11.49 14.90
N ALA A 235 -16.37 11.64 15.55
CA ALA A 235 -15.59 10.52 16.08
C ALA A 235 -16.40 9.74 17.13
N GLN A 236 -17.12 10.43 18.00
CA GLN A 236 -17.99 9.79 18.98
C GLN A 236 -19.16 9.03 18.33
N ALA A 237 -19.75 9.58 17.26
CA ALA A 237 -20.82 8.92 16.52
C ALA A 237 -20.30 7.66 15.81
N GLU A 238 -19.17 7.77 15.12
CA GLU A 238 -18.51 6.67 14.41
C GLU A 238 -18.11 5.56 15.37
N PHE A 239 -17.50 5.93 16.51
CA PHE A 239 -17.13 5.00 17.57
C PHE A 239 -18.33 4.18 18.05
N ARG A 240 -19.42 4.86 18.45
CA ARG A 240 -20.62 4.18 18.92
C ARG A 240 -21.22 3.26 17.87
N ARG A 241 -21.24 3.72 16.61
CA ARG A 241 -21.89 3.02 15.51
C ARG A 241 -21.13 1.77 15.06
N HIS A 242 -19.81 1.84 15.01
CA HIS A 242 -19.00 0.80 14.36
C HIS A 242 -17.93 0.16 15.25
N PHE A 243 -17.45 0.84 16.30
CA PHE A 243 -16.27 0.42 17.06
C PHE A 243 -16.52 0.10 18.53
N SER A 244 -17.73 0.34 19.05
CA SER A 244 -18.09 0.12 20.46
C SER A 244 -17.93 -1.34 20.93
N HIS A 245 -17.89 -2.29 19.98
CA HIS A 245 -17.65 -3.71 20.23
C HIS A 245 -16.33 -4.21 19.62
N SER A 246 -15.55 -3.33 19.00
CA SER A 246 -14.22 -3.67 18.51
C SER A 246 -13.26 -3.87 19.69
N PRO A 247 -12.19 -4.67 19.51
CA PRO A 247 -11.17 -4.83 20.55
C PRO A 247 -10.60 -3.49 21.01
N VAL A 248 -10.41 -3.34 22.32
CA VAL A 248 -9.78 -2.14 22.90
C VAL A 248 -8.29 -2.14 22.55
N LEU A 249 -7.78 -0.99 22.14
CA LEU A 249 -6.40 -0.82 21.72
C LEU A 249 -5.49 -0.50 22.91
N ASP A 250 -4.49 -1.35 23.17
CA ASP A 250 -3.40 -1.06 24.10
C ASP A 250 -2.06 -0.74 23.39
N GLN A 251 -2.07 -0.82 22.06
CA GLN A 251 -0.98 -0.47 21.17
C GLN A 251 -1.54 -0.07 19.81
N ALA A 252 -0.72 0.57 18.98
CA ALA A 252 -1.09 0.92 17.61
C ALA A 252 -1.51 -0.33 16.81
N PRO A 253 -2.59 -0.25 16.01
CA PRO A 253 -2.93 -1.31 15.08
C PRO A 253 -1.75 -1.62 14.16
N ARG A 254 -1.51 -2.92 13.92
CA ARG A 254 -0.44 -3.33 13.00
C ARG A 254 -0.88 -3.01 11.57
N GLY A 255 -0.02 -2.27 10.85
CA GLY A 255 -0.18 -2.07 9.42
C GLY A 255 0.08 -3.34 8.62
N CYS A 256 0.02 -3.18 7.30
CA CYS A 256 0.18 -4.22 6.31
C CYS A 256 1.54 -4.91 6.36
N LEU A 257 2.61 -4.11 6.41
CA LEU A 257 3.99 -4.60 6.40
C LEU A 257 4.60 -4.40 7.78
N HIS A 258 5.04 -5.50 8.38
CA HIS A 258 5.71 -5.45 9.68
C HIS A 258 7.23 -5.40 9.53
N VAL A 259 7.80 -4.22 9.79
CA VAL A 259 9.24 -4.04 9.95
C VAL A 259 9.56 -3.97 11.44
N GLU A 260 10.42 -4.86 11.90
CA GLU A 260 10.88 -4.86 13.27
C GLU A 260 11.66 -3.57 13.57
N PRO A 261 11.45 -2.96 14.75
CA PRO A 261 12.28 -1.87 15.19
C PRO A 261 13.75 -2.28 15.19
N ALA A 262 14.59 -1.47 14.54
CA ALA A 262 16.01 -1.74 14.47
C ALA A 262 16.77 -1.36 15.76
N ASP A 263 16.08 -0.88 16.79
CA ASP A 263 16.69 -0.34 18.01
C ASP A 263 17.01 -1.41 19.06
#